data_AF-A0A6V7IQM6-F1
#
_entry.id   AF-A0A6V7IQM6-F1
#
_cell.length_a   1.000
_cell.length_b   1.000
_cell.length_c   1.000
_cell.angle_alpha   90.00
_cell.angle_beta   90.00
_cell.angle_gamma   90.00
#
_symmetry.space_group_name_H-M   'P 1'
#
loop_
_entity.id
_entity.type
_entity.pdbx_description
1 polymer ?
#
loop_
_entity_poly.entity_id
_entity_poly.type
_entity_poly.pdbx_seq_one_letter_code
_entity_poly.pdbx_strand_id
1 'polypeptide(L)' 'LVPPLAALILFCTFIMPFTGSGPQWNLVVTHHADICKKNWWRNLLFIHNYFGFENM' A
#
# COMPACT_ATOMS: atom_id res chain seq x y z
N LEU A 1 -11.42 12.36 6.98
CA LEU A 1 -11.28 11.20 6.06
C LEU A 1 -9.86 11.09 5.48
N VAL A 2 -9.28 12.18 4.97
CA VAL A 2 -7.90 12.19 4.45
C VAL A 2 -6.82 11.82 5.49
N PRO A 3 -6.81 12.38 6.73
CA PRO A 3 -5.79 12.04 7.73
C PRO A 3 -5.71 10.54 8.09
N PRO A 4 -6.82 9.83 8.37
CA PRO A 4 -6.74 8.40 8.67
C PRO A 4 -6.34 7.55 7.46
N LEU A 5 -6.75 7.95 6.24
CA LEU A 5 -6.34 7.27 5.01
C LEU A 5 -4.82 7.38 4.78
N ALA A 6 -4.27 8.58 4.97
CA ALA A 6 -2.84 8.83 4.86
C ALA A 6 -2.02 8.06 5.91
N ALA A 7 -2.51 8.01 7.15
CA ALA A 7 -1.89 7.24 8.23
C ALA A 7 -1.83 5.73 7.90
N LEU A 8 -2.92 5.19 7.33
CA LEU A 8 -2.99 3.77 6.95
C LEU A 8 -2.02 3.44 5.80
N ILE A 9 -1.93 4.31 4.79
CA ILE A 9 -0.97 4.17 3.68
C ILE A 9 0.47 4.19 4.19
N LEU A 10 0.80 5.15 5.08
CA LEU A 10 2.13 5.23 5.71
C LEU A 10 2.43 3.98 6.53
N PHE A 11 1.46 3.48 7.29
CA PHE A 11 1.61 2.27 8.07
C PHE A 11 1.91 1.06 7.17
N CYS A 12 1.15 0.85 6.10
CA CYS A 12 1.33 -0.29 5.19
C CYS A 12 2.63 -0.21 4.38
N THR A 13 3.14 0.98 4.08
CA THR A 13 4.34 1.16 3.24
C THR A 13 5.64 1.25 4.04
N PHE A 14 5.62 1.84 5.23
CA PHE A 14 6.83 2.10 6.03
C PHE A 14 6.92 1.29 7.32
N ILE A 15 5.81 0.81 7.88
CA ILE A 15 5.83 0.10 9.17
C ILE A 15 5.69 -1.40 8.92
N MET A 16 4.65 -1.81 8.19
CA MET A 16 4.35 -3.20 7.89
C MET A 16 5.51 -4.02 7.30
N PRO A 17 6.33 -3.55 6.33
CA PRO A 17 7.42 -4.38 5.83
C PRO A 17 8.49 -4.73 6.89
N PHE A 18 8.66 -3.90 7.92
CA PHE A 18 9.67 -4.09 8.97
C PHE A 18 9.16 -4.84 10.20
N THR A 19 7.84 -5.06 10.33
CA THR A 19 7.26 -5.67 11.55
C THR A 19 7.33 -7.20 11.56
N GLY A 20 7.72 -7.83 10.45
CA GLY A 20 7.77 -9.29 10.33
C GLY A 20 8.98 -9.77 9.55
N SER A 21 9.38 -11.00 9.83
CA SER A 21 10.42 -11.70 9.07
C SER A 21 9.97 -13.15 8.87
N GLY A 22 9.82 -13.55 7.61
CA GLY A 22 9.39 -14.88 7.22
C GLY A 22 9.51 -15.09 5.71
N PRO A 23 9.62 -16.34 5.23
CA PRO A 23 9.82 -16.64 3.82
C PRO A 23 8.66 -16.14 2.94
N GLN A 24 7.43 -16.23 3.45
CA GLN A 24 6.24 -15.73 2.78
C GLN A 24 6.06 -14.20 2.93
N TRP A 25 6.70 -13.60 3.94
CA TRP A 25 6.60 -12.16 4.23
C TRP A 25 7.13 -11.33 3.07
N ASN A 26 8.26 -11.75 2.49
CA ASN A 26 8.84 -11.03 1.36
C ASN A 26 8.01 -11.14 0.07
N LEU A 27 7.31 -12.27 -0.10
CA LEU A 27 6.49 -12.51 -1.30
C LEU A 27 5.14 -11.77 -1.25
N VAL A 28 4.55 -11.65 -0.06
CA VAL A 28 3.21 -11.07 0.09
C VAL A 28 3.32 -9.63 0.57
N VAL A 29 3.92 -9.40 1.74
CA VAL A 29 3.93 -8.07 2.37
C VAL A 29 4.79 -7.09 1.59
N THR A 30 6.00 -7.47 1.16
CA THR A 30 6.86 -6.56 0.36
C THR A 30 6.23 -6.25 -0.99
N HIS A 31 5.63 -7.26 -1.66
CA HIS A 31 4.96 -7.06 -2.95
C HIS A 31 3.77 -6.10 -2.82
N HIS A 32 2.89 -6.31 -1.85
CA HIS A 32 1.76 -5.41 -1.60
C HIS A 32 2.21 -4.01 -1.12
N ALA A 33 3.30 -3.93 -0.34
CA ALA A 33 3.86 -2.65 0.07
C ALA A 33 4.39 -1.85 -1.11
N ASP A 34 5.04 -2.49 -2.09
CA ASP A 34 5.55 -1.83 -3.29
C ASP A 34 4.41 -1.31 -4.19
N ILE A 35 3.37 -2.13 -4.40
CA ILE A 35 2.15 -1.72 -5.11
C ILE A 35 1.49 -0.53 -4.42
N CYS A 36 1.34 -0.60 -3.08
CA CYS A 36 0.76 0.48 -2.30
C CYS A 36 1.60 1.75 -2.41
N LYS A 37 2.93 1.65 -2.37
CA LYS A 37 3.88 2.75 -2.56
C LYS A 37 3.86 3.33 -3.97
N LYS A 38 3.44 2.57 -4.97
CA LYS A 38 3.27 3.06 -6.35
C LYS A 38 1.90 3.74 -6.57
N ASN A 39 0.86 3.26 -5.88
CA ASN A 39 -0.53 3.69 -6.06
C ASN A 39 -1.06 4.62 -4.95
N TRP A 40 -0.28 4.91 -3.90
CA TRP A 40 -0.71 5.74 -2.75
C TRP A 40 -1.34 7.08 -3.15
N TRP A 41 -0.77 7.75 -4.15
CA TRP A 41 -1.23 9.04 -4.66
C TRP A 41 -2.62 8.94 -5.30
N ARG A 42 -2.95 7.82 -5.95
CA ARG A 42 -4.29 7.58 -6.52
C ARG A 42 -5.35 7.48 -5.43
N ASN A 43 -4.97 6.89 -4.29
CA ASN A 43 -5.85 6.76 -3.14
C ASN A 43 -6.05 8.10 -2.41
N LEU A 44 -5.00 8.93 -2.32
CA LEU A 44 -5.08 10.28 -1.76
C LEU A 44 -5.91 11.25 -2.61
N LEU A 45 -5.86 11.12 -3.93
CA LEU A 45 -6.66 11.92 -4.86
C LEU A 45 -8.09 11.36 -5.04
N PHE A 46 -8.46 10.27 -4.35
CA PHE A 46 -9.74 9.56 -4.48
C PHE A 46 -10.06 9.09 -5.92
N ILE A 47 -9.05 8.96 -6.78
CA ILE A 47 -9.18 8.50 -8.18
C ILE A 47 -8.91 7.00 -8.32
N HIS A 48 -8.82 6.26 -7.22
CA HIS A 48 -8.49 4.84 -7.23
C HIS A 48 -9.51 3.99 -8.01
N ASN A 49 -10.75 4.46 -8.20
CA ASN A 49 -11.81 3.77 -8.94
C ASN A 49 -11.71 3.95 -10.47
N TYR A 50 -10.93 4.93 -10.95
CA TYR A 50 -10.81 5.21 -12.38
C TYR A 50 -9.77 4.34 -13.10
N PHE A 51 -8.88 3.70 -12.35
CA PHE A 51 -7.89 2.78 -12.88
C PHE A 51 -8.30 1.37 -12.46
N GLY A 52 -8.71 0.55 -13.43
CA GLY A 52 -9.12 -0.83 -13.19
C GLY A 52 -8.03 -1.66 -12.50
N PHE A 53 -8.45 -2.71 -11.78
CA PHE A 53 -7.60 -3.62 -10.99
C PHE A 53 -6.52 -4.37 -11.80
N GLU A 54 -6.51 -4.24 -13.13
CA GLU A 54 -5.54 -4.88 -14.02
C GLU A 54 -4.08 -4.44 -13.77
N ASN A 55 -3.86 -3.38 -12.98
CA ASN A 55 -2.54 -2.85 -12.62
C ASN A 55 -2.26 -2.81 -11.10
N MET A 56 -2.98 -3.61 -10.30
CA MET A 56 -2.76 -3.75 -8.85
C MET A 56 -2.18 -5.11 -8.50
#